data_AF-A0A953S8S4-F1
#
_entry.id   AF-A0A953S8S4-F1
#
_cell.length_a   1.000
_cell.length_b   1.000
_cell.length_c   1.000
_cell.angle_alpha   90.00
_cell.angle_beta   90.00
_cell.angle_gamma   90.00
#
_symmetry.space_group_name_H-M   'P 1'
#
loop_
_entity.id
_entity.type
_entity.pdbx_description
1 polymer ?
#
loop_
_entity_poly.entity_id
_entity_poly.type
_entity_poly.pdbx_seq_one_letter_code
_entity_poly.pdbx_strand_id
1 'polypeptide(L)'
;MLREAMLGILSSQANVDSARAQKECIVLPVQPANDRLQGPHGDSLVSTHCEVAAYQVLGRPLTRWIIAHYRWTSQFTAEDQKRGPDARDTVTEEEAVLFEAPAPGRVRPVWHERIETGEHGVWRSITPEVAPTSQGTTLLSVMTCVNGTGGCGQEFLQRHVDGRWYGVRQEWLDKLPRGFIGRIRHGIRIDPQSLRGEAGFYGEGDANCCPSQSLLVDLSLRGESLVLLRQSVVATP
;
A
#
# COMPACT_ATOMS: atom_id res chain seq x y z
N MET A 1 -2.05 -1.07 -15.84
CA MET A 1 -1.63 -0.38 -14.60
C MET A 1 -0.26 -0.90 -14.22
N LEU A 2 0.68 0.00 -13.94
CA LEU A 2 1.95 -0.37 -13.30
C LEU A 2 1.59 -1.07 -11.98
N ARG A 3 2.27 -2.18 -11.67
CA ARG A 3 2.09 -2.86 -10.38
C ARG A 3 3.03 -2.22 -9.37
N GLU A 4 2.65 -1.08 -8.78
CA GLU A 4 3.50 -0.32 -7.86
C GLU A 4 3.88 -1.17 -6.66
N ALA A 5 2.93 -1.94 -6.12
CA ALA A 5 3.18 -2.87 -5.03
C ALA A 5 4.29 -3.90 -5.36
N MET A 6 4.48 -4.30 -6.63
CA MET A 6 5.57 -5.24 -6.99
C MET A 6 6.96 -4.62 -6.83
N LEU A 7 7.10 -3.29 -6.96
CA LEU A 7 8.39 -2.60 -6.81
C LEU A 7 8.90 -2.67 -5.37
N GLY A 8 7.99 -2.80 -4.41
CA GLY A 8 8.31 -2.95 -3.00
C GLY A 8 8.85 -4.32 -2.59
N ILE A 9 8.84 -5.34 -3.47
CA ILE A 9 9.23 -6.71 -3.10
C ILE A 9 10.72 -6.83 -2.81
N LEU A 10 11.02 -7.44 -1.67
CA LEU A 10 12.37 -7.68 -1.18
C LEU A 10 12.69 -9.18 -1.22
N SER A 11 13.42 -9.61 -2.26
CA SER A 11 13.64 -11.04 -2.54
C SER A 11 14.78 -11.69 -1.73
N SER A 12 15.73 -10.92 -1.21
CA SER A 12 17.00 -11.45 -0.67
C SER A 12 17.48 -10.81 0.63
N GLN A 13 16.56 -10.31 1.48
CA GLN A 13 16.96 -9.62 2.71
C GLN A 13 17.38 -10.57 3.82
N ALA A 14 18.42 -10.18 4.56
CA ALA A 14 18.86 -10.89 5.74
C ALA A 14 17.83 -10.78 6.86
N ASN A 15 17.80 -11.80 7.73
CA ASN A 15 17.05 -11.71 8.97
C ASN A 15 17.67 -10.63 9.87
N VAL A 16 16.83 -9.85 10.53
CA VAL A 16 17.22 -8.89 11.57
C VAL A 16 16.63 -9.31 12.91
N ASP A 17 17.19 -8.80 13.99
CA ASP A 17 16.63 -8.97 15.31
C ASP A 17 15.30 -8.19 15.43
N SER A 18 14.27 -8.82 15.99
CA SER A 18 12.94 -8.20 16.11
C SER A 18 12.94 -7.00 17.04
N ALA A 19 13.71 -7.04 18.14
CA ALA A 19 13.81 -5.93 19.07
C ALA A 19 14.58 -4.75 18.43
N ARG A 20 15.55 -5.04 17.54
CA ARG A 20 16.19 -4.02 16.71
C ARG A 20 15.18 -3.40 15.73
N ALA A 21 14.44 -4.20 14.98
CA ALA A 21 13.46 -3.70 14.00
C ALA A 21 12.31 -2.89 14.64
N GLN A 22 12.04 -3.10 15.93
CA GLN A 22 11.08 -2.32 16.70
C GLN A 22 11.61 -0.92 17.09
N LYS A 23 12.93 -0.75 17.20
CA LYS A 23 13.56 0.48 17.72
C LYS A 23 14.29 1.29 16.67
N GLU A 24 14.74 0.63 15.60
CA GLU A 24 15.57 1.22 14.56
C GLU A 24 14.93 1.01 13.19
N CYS A 25 14.99 2.04 12.36
CA CYS A 25 14.66 1.89 10.96
C CYS A 25 15.68 0.99 10.26
N ILE A 26 15.18 -0.03 9.57
CA ILE A 26 16.01 -0.87 8.71
C ILE A 26 16.19 -0.15 7.37
N VAL A 27 17.43 0.07 6.95
CA VAL A 27 17.73 0.64 5.63
C VAL A 27 17.48 -0.41 4.56
N LEU A 28 16.53 -0.13 3.66
CA LEU A 28 16.11 -1.03 2.60
C LEU A 28 16.47 -0.46 1.21
N PRO A 29 16.78 -1.33 0.23
CA PRO A 29 17.00 -0.88 -1.14
C PRO A 29 15.68 -0.32 -1.69
N VAL A 30 15.70 0.76 -2.47
CA VAL A 30 14.48 1.24 -3.15
C VAL A 30 14.62 1.08 -4.65
N GLN A 31 13.51 0.74 -5.30
CA GLN A 31 13.43 0.57 -6.74
C GLN A 31 12.27 1.41 -7.31
N PRO A 32 12.53 2.33 -8.26
CA PRO A 32 13.86 2.75 -8.74
C PRO A 32 14.62 3.59 -7.70
N ALA A 33 15.95 3.59 -7.76
CA ALA A 33 16.81 4.20 -6.73
C ALA A 33 16.59 5.72 -6.49
N ASN A 34 15.87 6.40 -7.39
CA ASN A 34 15.64 7.85 -7.38
C ASN A 34 14.16 8.26 -7.21
N ASP A 35 13.25 7.35 -6.85
CA ASP A 35 11.80 7.66 -6.78
C ASP A 35 11.35 8.31 -5.45
N ARG A 36 12.29 8.57 -4.53
CA ARG A 36 11.97 8.85 -3.12
C ARG A 36 11.48 10.27 -2.86
N LEU A 37 11.81 11.21 -3.74
CA LEU A 37 11.54 12.64 -3.56
C LEU A 37 10.93 13.18 -4.84
N GLN A 38 9.61 13.07 -4.92
CA GLN A 38 8.86 13.38 -6.14
C GLN A 38 8.58 14.87 -6.28
N GLY A 39 8.61 15.63 -5.18
CA GLY A 39 8.42 17.08 -5.18
C GLY A 39 9.71 17.90 -5.25
N PRO A 40 9.64 19.21 -5.55
CA PRO A 40 10.80 20.09 -5.48
C PRO A 40 11.35 20.12 -4.04
N HIS A 41 12.63 19.82 -3.92
CA HIS A 41 13.41 19.93 -2.69
C HIS A 41 14.68 20.73 -2.98
N GLY A 42 15.38 21.13 -1.93
CA GLY A 42 16.65 21.82 -2.02
C GLY A 42 17.73 21.06 -2.81
N ASP A 43 18.80 21.75 -3.17
CA ASP A 43 19.81 21.29 -4.15
C ASP A 43 20.61 20.07 -3.65
N SER A 44 21.00 20.06 -2.37
CA SER A 44 21.84 19.00 -1.80
C SER A 44 21.27 18.47 -0.48
N LEU A 45 21.25 17.14 -0.32
CA LEU A 45 20.85 16.46 0.92
C LEU A 45 21.93 16.68 2.00
N VAL A 46 21.54 17.32 3.11
CA VAL A 46 22.39 17.60 4.27
C VAL A 46 22.34 16.46 5.28
N SER A 47 21.14 16.01 5.62
CA SER A 47 20.94 14.94 6.60
C SER A 47 19.65 14.17 6.35
N THR A 48 19.62 12.92 6.80
CA THR A 48 18.40 12.12 6.87
C THR A 48 18.31 11.48 8.25
N HIS A 49 17.17 11.69 8.90
CA HIS A 49 16.82 11.04 10.15
C HIS A 49 15.68 10.05 9.92
N CYS A 50 15.62 9.01 10.76
CA CYS A 50 14.52 8.05 10.73
C CYS A 50 14.12 7.59 12.12
N GLU A 51 12.82 7.46 12.33
CA GLU A 51 12.23 6.91 13.55
C GLU A 51 11.18 5.83 13.23
N VAL A 52 11.06 4.85 14.12
CA VAL A 52 9.99 3.84 14.04
C VAL A 52 8.72 4.43 14.65
N ALA A 53 7.78 4.85 13.82
CA ALA A 53 6.51 5.44 14.24
C ALA A 53 5.53 4.39 14.78
N ALA A 54 5.52 3.17 14.20
CA ALA A 54 4.72 2.07 14.70
C ALA A 54 5.35 0.71 14.37
N TYR A 55 5.04 -0.30 15.19
CA TYR A 55 5.46 -1.68 14.99
C TYR A 55 4.38 -2.63 15.51
N GLN A 56 3.69 -3.32 14.62
CA GLN A 56 2.45 -4.04 14.94
C GLN A 56 2.45 -5.45 14.34
N VAL A 57 1.98 -6.44 15.10
CA VAL A 57 1.77 -7.80 14.59
C VAL A 57 0.49 -7.81 13.75
N LEU A 58 0.58 -8.37 12.54
CA LEU A 58 -0.54 -8.56 11.63
C LEU A 58 -1.04 -10.02 11.66
N GLY A 59 -2.36 -10.19 11.61
CA GLY A 59 -3.01 -11.49 11.45
C GLY A 59 -3.09 -12.35 12.72
N ARG A 60 -3.35 -13.64 12.53
CA ARG A 60 -3.50 -14.63 13.61
C ARG A 60 -2.14 -15.23 14.02
N PRO A 61 -1.99 -15.74 15.27
CA PRO A 61 -0.71 -16.17 15.85
C PRO A 61 0.12 -17.21 15.08
N LEU A 62 -0.47 -17.91 14.10
CA LEU A 62 0.19 -18.94 13.30
C LEU A 62 1.01 -18.38 12.12
N THR A 63 0.68 -17.18 11.63
CA THR A 63 1.41 -16.50 10.56
C THR A 63 1.91 -15.18 11.12
N ARG A 64 3.16 -15.14 11.59
CA ARG A 64 3.72 -13.97 12.27
C ARG A 64 4.19 -12.94 11.25
N TRP A 65 3.25 -12.24 10.68
CA TRP A 65 3.50 -11.03 9.90
C TRP A 65 3.59 -9.84 10.84
N ILE A 66 4.47 -8.91 10.55
CA ILE A 66 4.63 -7.69 11.32
C ILE A 66 4.71 -6.54 10.33
N ILE A 67 4.05 -5.44 10.65
CA ILE A 67 4.21 -4.18 9.94
C ILE A 67 4.98 -3.19 10.81
N ALA A 68 5.93 -2.50 10.22
CA ALA A 68 6.50 -1.30 10.80
C ALA A 68 6.15 -0.09 9.92
N HIS A 69 5.86 1.03 10.58
CA HIS A 69 5.80 2.33 9.91
C HIS A 69 7.02 3.12 10.37
N TYR A 70 7.80 3.61 9.41
CA TYR A 70 8.91 4.52 9.65
C TYR A 70 8.53 5.93 9.22
N ARG A 71 9.03 6.92 9.94
CA ARG A 71 9.02 8.31 9.52
C ARG A 71 10.45 8.72 9.20
N TRP A 72 10.67 9.19 7.98
CA TRP A 72 11.94 9.73 7.54
C TRP A 72 11.85 11.24 7.41
N THR A 73 12.88 11.93 7.85
CA THR A 73 12.99 13.39 7.69
C THR A 73 14.31 13.70 7.03
N SER A 74 14.25 14.24 5.82
CA SER A 74 15.42 14.62 5.02
C SER A 74 15.55 16.14 4.99
N GLN A 75 16.73 16.65 5.32
CA GLN A 75 17.06 18.08 5.26
C GLN A 75 17.94 18.37 4.05
N PHE A 76 17.65 19.44 3.33
CA PHE A 76 18.34 19.90 2.13
C PHE A 76 18.86 21.32 2.31
N THR A 77 19.84 21.70 1.49
CA THR A 77 20.25 23.10 1.35
C THR A 77 19.12 23.93 0.73
N ALA A 78 18.81 25.10 1.28
CA ALA A 78 17.72 25.96 0.79
C ALA A 78 17.92 26.49 -0.66
N GLU A 79 19.15 26.44 -1.16
CA GLU A 79 19.52 27.05 -2.44
C GLU A 79 19.31 26.12 -3.63
N ASP A 80 18.08 25.99 -4.13
CA ASP A 80 17.87 25.67 -5.55
C ASP A 80 17.27 26.89 -6.26
N GLN A 81 18.14 27.77 -6.76
CA GLN A 81 17.73 28.97 -7.50
C GLN A 81 16.96 28.65 -8.80
N LYS A 82 16.97 27.41 -9.29
CA LYS A 82 16.22 26.99 -10.49
C LYS A 82 14.82 26.50 -10.17
N ARG A 83 14.57 26.02 -8.94
CA ARG A 83 13.26 25.49 -8.52
C ARG A 83 12.34 26.55 -7.91
N GLY A 84 12.84 27.74 -7.60
CA GLY A 84 12.04 28.87 -7.14
C GLY A 84 11.63 28.77 -5.67
N PRO A 85 10.65 29.58 -5.21
CA PRO A 85 10.27 29.67 -3.79
C PRO A 85 9.64 28.39 -3.22
N ASP A 86 9.29 27.42 -4.08
CA ASP A 86 8.68 26.15 -3.69
C ASP A 86 9.72 25.09 -3.30
N ALA A 87 11.03 25.39 -3.39
CA ALA A 87 12.10 24.49 -2.96
C ALA A 87 12.13 24.35 -1.43
N ARG A 88 12.01 23.11 -0.95
CA ARG A 88 11.93 22.81 0.48
C ARG A 88 13.29 22.42 1.05
N ASP A 89 13.59 22.97 2.22
CA ASP A 89 14.75 22.57 3.03
C ASP A 89 14.49 21.31 3.86
N THR A 90 13.23 20.89 4.02
CA THR A 90 12.84 19.73 4.82
C THR A 90 11.74 18.94 4.12
N VAL A 91 11.96 17.64 3.96
CA VAL A 91 11.00 16.69 3.38
C VAL A 91 10.74 15.58 4.39
N THR A 92 9.46 15.26 4.60
CA THR A 92 9.05 14.12 5.44
C THR A 92 8.52 13.01 4.55
N GLU A 93 8.92 11.78 4.81
CA GLU A 93 8.45 10.59 4.11
C GLU A 93 7.96 9.57 5.12
N GLU A 94 6.93 8.80 4.76
CA GLU A 94 6.49 7.63 5.49
C GLU A 94 6.92 6.37 4.74
N GLU A 95 7.34 5.34 5.46
CA GLU A 95 7.65 4.04 4.88
C GLU A 95 6.92 2.94 5.63
N ALA A 96 6.13 2.14 4.90
CA ALA A 96 5.55 0.92 5.42
C ALA A 96 6.46 -0.25 5.09
N VAL A 97 6.84 -1.05 6.09
CA VAL A 97 7.66 -2.26 5.91
C VAL A 97 6.90 -3.47 6.43
N LEU A 98 6.69 -4.45 5.54
CA LEU A 98 6.17 -5.76 5.90
C LEU A 98 7.31 -6.71 6.21
N PHE A 99 7.25 -7.27 7.41
CA PHE A 99 8.15 -8.29 7.91
C PHE A 99 7.47 -9.66 7.98
N GLU A 100 8.18 -10.68 7.53
CA GLU A 100 7.93 -12.06 7.91
C GLU A 100 8.73 -12.38 9.18
N ALA A 101 8.15 -13.05 10.18
CA ALA A 101 8.88 -13.55 11.34
C ALA A 101 9.13 -15.07 11.23
N PRO A 102 10.22 -15.51 10.58
CA PRO A 102 10.49 -16.93 10.31
C PRO A 102 10.85 -17.73 11.58
N ALA A 103 11.27 -17.05 12.64
CA ALA A 103 11.64 -17.67 13.91
C ALA A 103 11.37 -16.69 15.08
N PRO A 104 11.24 -17.18 16.32
CA PRO A 104 11.12 -16.32 17.50
C PRO A 104 12.28 -15.30 17.56
N GLY A 105 11.95 -14.03 17.78
CA GLY A 105 12.93 -12.93 17.89
C GLY A 105 13.59 -12.52 16.58
N ARG A 106 13.24 -13.12 15.44
CA ARG A 106 13.83 -12.79 14.13
C ARG A 106 12.75 -12.36 13.16
N VAL A 107 13.03 -11.30 12.41
CA VAL A 107 12.15 -10.80 11.35
C VAL A 107 12.95 -10.59 10.06
N ARG A 108 12.27 -10.69 8.93
CA ARG A 108 12.84 -10.48 7.59
C ARG A 108 11.94 -9.52 6.83
N PRO A 109 12.45 -8.37 6.36
CA PRO A 109 11.66 -7.49 5.51
C PRO A 109 11.43 -8.17 4.16
N VAL A 110 10.17 -8.22 3.72
CA VAL A 110 9.76 -8.90 2.47
C VAL A 110 9.09 -7.96 1.48
N TRP A 111 8.59 -6.83 1.97
CA TRP A 111 7.98 -5.81 1.16
C TRP A 111 8.13 -4.46 1.87
N HIS A 112 8.30 -3.39 1.11
CA HIS A 112 8.22 -2.04 1.65
C HIS A 112 7.82 -1.03 0.58
N GLU A 113 7.28 0.09 1.01
CA GLU A 113 7.05 1.24 0.14
C GLU A 113 7.22 2.52 0.95
N ARG A 114 7.92 3.48 0.34
CA ARG A 114 8.26 4.76 0.94
C ARG A 114 7.70 5.88 0.08
N ILE A 115 7.00 6.80 0.73
CA ILE A 115 6.21 7.85 0.09
C ILE A 115 6.47 9.20 0.75
N GLU A 116 6.53 10.24 -0.07
CA GLU A 116 6.62 11.61 0.42
C GLU A 116 5.29 12.06 1.06
N THR A 117 5.36 12.74 2.19
CA THR A 117 4.21 13.22 2.97
C THR A 117 4.33 14.73 3.24
N GLY A 118 3.27 15.34 3.77
CA GLY A 118 3.18 16.80 3.97
C GLY A 118 2.43 17.51 2.84
N GLU A 119 2.31 18.83 2.91
CA GLU A 119 1.41 19.63 2.05
C GLU A 119 1.61 19.43 0.53
N HIS A 120 2.82 19.04 0.12
CA HIS A 120 3.20 18.83 -1.28
C HIS A 120 3.38 17.36 -1.67
N GLY A 121 3.38 16.45 -0.70
CA GLY A 121 3.37 15.02 -0.98
C GLY A 121 2.00 14.61 -1.51
N VAL A 122 1.95 13.67 -2.45
CA VAL A 122 0.70 12.93 -2.68
C VAL A 122 0.46 12.16 -1.38
N TRP A 123 -0.42 12.69 -0.53
CA TRP A 123 -0.73 12.09 0.75
C TRP A 123 -1.31 10.69 0.50
N ARG A 124 -0.45 9.69 0.70
CA ARG A 124 -0.76 8.28 0.55
C ARG A 124 -0.83 7.64 1.93
N SER A 125 -1.82 6.79 2.13
CA SER A 125 -1.79 5.83 3.24
C SER A 125 -1.55 4.47 2.62
N ILE A 126 -0.71 3.68 3.29
CA ILE A 126 -0.35 2.33 2.87
C ILE A 126 -0.71 1.40 4.02
N THR A 127 -1.70 0.54 3.79
CA THR A 127 -2.14 -0.44 4.79
C THR A 127 -1.93 -1.84 4.23
N PRO A 128 -0.77 -2.48 4.47
CA PRO A 128 -0.56 -3.85 4.10
C PRO A 128 -1.38 -4.75 5.02
N GLU A 129 -2.17 -5.62 4.42
CA GLU A 129 -2.95 -6.63 5.12
C GLU A 129 -2.63 -8.00 4.56
N VAL A 130 -2.57 -9.00 5.42
CA VAL A 130 -2.15 -10.34 5.06
C VAL A 130 -3.16 -11.39 5.50
N ALA A 131 -3.57 -12.22 4.54
CA ALA A 131 -4.52 -13.31 4.77
C ALA A 131 -3.98 -14.63 4.22
N PRO A 132 -4.07 -15.73 4.98
CA PRO A 132 -3.81 -17.06 4.43
C PRO A 132 -4.91 -17.42 3.43
N THR A 133 -4.55 -18.10 2.35
CA THR A 133 -5.51 -18.65 1.39
C THR A 133 -5.79 -20.12 1.69
N SER A 134 -6.88 -20.67 1.14
CA SER A 134 -7.19 -22.09 1.24
C SER A 134 -6.12 -23.00 0.59
N GLN A 135 -5.26 -22.44 -0.25
CA GLN A 135 -4.17 -23.13 -0.95
C GLN A 135 -2.84 -23.06 -0.19
N GLY A 136 -2.82 -22.51 1.04
CA GLY A 136 -1.60 -22.34 1.82
C GLY A 136 -0.69 -21.21 1.33
N THR A 137 -1.17 -20.36 0.42
CA THR A 137 -0.47 -19.14 0.00
C THR A 137 -0.80 -17.99 0.96
N THR A 138 -0.06 -16.89 0.89
CA THR A 138 -0.40 -15.65 1.59
C THR A 138 -0.80 -14.58 0.58
N LEU A 139 -1.90 -13.88 0.82
CA LEU A 139 -2.30 -12.71 0.04
C LEU A 139 -1.92 -11.45 0.81
N LEU A 140 -1.14 -10.57 0.18
CA LEU A 140 -0.86 -9.21 0.61
C LEU A 140 -1.77 -8.26 -0.16
N SER A 141 -2.52 -7.43 0.57
CA SER A 141 -3.27 -6.31 0.03
C SER A 141 -2.50 -5.02 0.33
N VAL A 142 -2.22 -4.21 -0.68
CA VAL A 142 -1.65 -2.86 -0.54
C VAL A 142 -2.69 -1.85 -0.98
N MET A 143 -3.25 -1.11 -0.03
CA MET A 143 -4.14 0.01 -0.32
C MET A 143 -3.32 1.30 -0.39
N THR A 144 -3.50 2.08 -1.46
CA THR A 144 -2.88 3.39 -1.67
C THR A 144 -3.99 4.41 -1.93
N CYS A 145 -4.18 5.33 -1.01
CA CYS A 145 -5.15 6.43 -1.17
C CYS A 145 -4.46 7.72 -1.62
N VAL A 146 -5.18 8.61 -2.29
CA VAL A 146 -4.73 9.98 -2.56
C VAL A 146 -5.63 10.93 -1.78
N ASN A 147 -5.12 11.48 -0.68
CA ASN A 147 -5.93 12.37 0.16
C ASN A 147 -6.35 13.62 -0.61
N GLY A 148 -7.52 14.17 -0.23
CA GLY A 148 -8.17 15.28 -0.92
C GLY A 148 -9.03 14.87 -2.13
N THR A 149 -8.73 13.74 -2.79
CA THR A 149 -9.56 13.22 -3.90
C THR A 149 -10.60 12.21 -3.43
N GLY A 150 -10.33 11.53 -2.32
CA GLY A 150 -11.09 10.36 -1.86
C GLY A 150 -10.76 9.08 -2.62
N GLY A 151 -9.99 9.15 -3.71
CA GLY A 151 -9.64 8.00 -4.53
C GLY A 151 -8.60 7.11 -3.88
N CYS A 152 -8.91 5.81 -3.77
CA CYS A 152 -7.97 4.79 -3.36
C CYS A 152 -7.82 3.70 -4.44
N GLY A 153 -6.59 3.24 -4.64
CA GLY A 153 -6.28 2.05 -5.41
C GLY A 153 -5.89 0.93 -4.47
N GLN A 154 -6.32 -0.30 -4.76
CA GLN A 154 -5.90 -1.46 -4.00
C GLN A 154 -5.24 -2.48 -4.91
N GLU A 155 -4.01 -2.85 -4.58
CA GLU A 155 -3.23 -3.86 -5.27
C GLU A 155 -3.08 -5.12 -4.41
N PHE A 156 -2.84 -6.23 -5.08
CA PHE A 156 -2.79 -7.54 -4.44
C PHE A 156 -1.57 -8.31 -4.92
N LEU A 157 -0.80 -8.84 -3.99
CA LEU A 157 0.32 -9.75 -4.25
C LEU A 157 0.07 -11.08 -3.56
N GLN A 158 0.41 -12.18 -4.22
CA GLN A 158 0.30 -13.53 -3.68
C GLN A 158 1.68 -14.13 -3.49
N ARG A 159 1.96 -14.57 -2.26
CA ARG A 159 3.16 -15.34 -1.92
C ARG A 159 2.87 -16.82 -2.01
N HIS A 160 3.56 -17.50 -2.92
CA HIS A 160 3.45 -18.93 -3.13
C HIS A 160 4.25 -19.71 -2.09
N VAL A 161 4.03 -21.03 -2.05
CA VAL A 161 4.70 -21.95 -1.12
C VAL A 161 6.22 -22.01 -1.29
N ASP A 162 6.73 -21.64 -2.46
CA ASP A 162 8.16 -21.49 -2.75
C ASP A 162 8.75 -20.17 -2.24
N GLY A 163 7.91 -19.32 -1.63
CA GLY A 163 8.27 -18.03 -1.08
C GLY A 163 8.27 -16.88 -2.08
N ARG A 164 8.01 -17.12 -3.37
CA ARG A 164 7.98 -16.08 -4.41
C ARG A 164 6.67 -15.29 -4.39
N TRP A 165 6.77 -14.02 -4.76
CA TRP A 165 5.64 -13.10 -4.85
C TRP A 165 5.21 -12.88 -6.31
N TYR A 166 3.91 -12.89 -6.54
CA TYR A 166 3.29 -12.66 -7.84
C TYR A 166 2.17 -11.63 -7.70
N GLY A 167 2.06 -10.71 -8.66
CA GLY A 167 0.95 -9.78 -8.66
C GLY A 167 -0.35 -10.45 -9.08
N VAL A 168 -1.42 -10.18 -8.35
CA VAL A 168 -2.76 -10.72 -8.60
C VAL A 168 -3.51 -9.79 -9.55
N ARG A 169 -4.07 -10.35 -10.63
CA ARG A 169 -4.89 -9.62 -11.60
C ARG A 169 -6.30 -9.38 -11.05
N GLN A 170 -6.85 -8.21 -11.31
CA GLN A 170 -8.21 -7.85 -10.91
C GLN A 170 -9.21 -8.07 -12.05
N GLU A 171 -9.30 -9.30 -12.53
CA GLU A 171 -10.16 -9.68 -13.68
C GLU A 171 -11.66 -9.46 -13.40
N TRP A 172 -12.05 -9.37 -12.13
CA TRP A 172 -13.42 -9.09 -11.73
C TRP A 172 -13.95 -7.74 -12.28
N LEU A 173 -13.08 -6.75 -12.49
CA LEU A 173 -13.45 -5.46 -13.08
C LEU A 173 -14.02 -5.64 -14.48
N ASP A 174 -13.41 -6.49 -15.30
CA ASP A 174 -13.85 -6.80 -16.66
C ASP A 174 -15.15 -7.62 -16.71
N LYS A 175 -15.61 -8.14 -15.56
CA LYS A 175 -16.85 -8.91 -15.43
C LYS A 175 -18.01 -8.07 -14.89
N LEU A 176 -17.77 -6.81 -14.52
CA LEU A 176 -18.84 -5.92 -14.10
C LEU A 176 -19.80 -5.60 -15.27
N PRO A 177 -21.10 -5.39 -15.01
CA PRO A 177 -22.03 -4.93 -16.04
C PRO A 177 -21.58 -3.61 -16.68
N ARG A 178 -21.93 -3.42 -17.96
CA ARG A 178 -21.56 -2.22 -18.71
C ARG A 178 -22.03 -0.96 -17.97
N GLY A 179 -21.15 0.02 -17.82
CA GLY A 179 -21.42 1.29 -17.14
C GLY A 179 -21.12 1.29 -15.64
N PHE A 180 -20.85 0.14 -15.01
CA PHE A 180 -20.55 0.09 -13.57
C PHE A 180 -19.22 0.75 -13.23
N ILE A 181 -18.17 0.52 -14.01
CA ILE A 181 -16.82 1.07 -13.74
C ILE A 181 -16.87 2.60 -13.65
N GLY A 182 -17.61 3.27 -14.54
CA GLY A 182 -17.74 4.74 -14.52
C GLY A 182 -18.49 5.29 -13.30
N ARG A 183 -19.16 4.43 -12.53
CA ARG A 183 -19.88 4.79 -11.30
C ARG A 183 -19.06 4.51 -10.05
N ILE A 184 -17.87 3.92 -10.16
CA ILE A 184 -16.93 3.69 -9.06
C ILE A 184 -15.88 4.80 -9.13
N ARG A 185 -16.08 5.91 -8.39
CA ARG A 185 -15.20 7.10 -8.50
C ARG A 185 -13.96 7.04 -7.61
N HIS A 186 -14.11 6.45 -6.43
CA HIS A 186 -13.09 6.51 -5.37
C HIS A 186 -12.39 5.17 -5.11
N GLY A 187 -12.51 4.27 -6.08
CA GLY A 187 -11.99 2.91 -5.96
C GLY A 187 -12.87 2.00 -5.12
N ILE A 188 -12.30 0.87 -4.73
CA ILE A 188 -12.97 -0.21 -4.00
C ILE A 188 -12.08 -0.67 -2.86
N ARG A 189 -12.69 -0.97 -1.72
CA ARG A 189 -12.03 -1.59 -0.58
C ARG A 189 -12.42 -3.06 -0.53
N ILE A 190 -11.46 -3.95 -0.74
CA ILE A 190 -11.60 -5.40 -0.69
C ILE A 190 -10.87 -5.93 0.55
N ASP A 191 -11.59 -6.55 1.47
CA ASP A 191 -10.99 -7.25 2.61
C ASP A 191 -10.24 -8.51 2.11
N PRO A 192 -8.91 -8.63 2.31
CA PRO A 192 -8.14 -9.78 1.83
C PRO A 192 -8.49 -11.09 2.54
N GLN A 193 -9.10 -11.06 3.73
CA GLN A 193 -9.48 -12.25 4.47
C GLN A 193 -10.79 -12.85 3.96
N SER A 194 -11.79 -12.01 3.69
CA SER A 194 -13.10 -12.46 3.21
C SER A 194 -13.25 -12.40 1.68
N LEU A 195 -12.36 -11.69 1.00
CA LEU A 195 -12.45 -11.32 -0.42
C LEU A 195 -13.78 -10.64 -0.77
N ARG A 196 -14.35 -9.91 0.20
CA ARG A 196 -15.51 -9.04 -0.01
C ARG A 196 -15.04 -7.63 -0.27
N GLY A 197 -15.60 -7.00 -1.29
CA GLY A 197 -15.34 -5.63 -1.67
C GLY A 197 -16.53 -4.72 -1.49
N GLU A 198 -16.27 -3.47 -1.13
CA GLU A 198 -17.25 -2.39 -1.08
C GLU A 198 -16.68 -1.14 -1.77
N ALA A 199 -17.51 -0.52 -2.61
CA ALA A 199 -17.22 0.75 -3.27
C ALA A 199 -18.42 1.67 -3.22
N GLY A 200 -18.19 2.98 -3.10
CA GLY A 200 -19.21 3.99 -3.38
C GLY A 200 -19.65 3.90 -4.84
N PHE A 201 -20.96 3.88 -5.07
CA PHE A 201 -21.57 3.68 -6.38
C PHE A 201 -22.46 4.85 -6.78
N TYR A 202 -21.91 5.73 -7.62
CA TYR A 202 -22.44 7.06 -7.85
C TYR A 202 -23.59 7.06 -8.87
N GLY A 203 -24.75 7.55 -8.47
CA GLY A 203 -25.89 7.87 -9.34
C GLY A 203 -25.73 9.19 -10.08
N GLU A 204 -26.73 9.50 -10.89
CA GLU A 204 -26.86 10.83 -11.49
C GLU A 204 -27.22 11.85 -10.41
N GLY A 205 -26.48 12.97 -10.37
CA GLY A 205 -26.68 14.01 -9.35
C GLY A 205 -25.94 13.79 -8.02
N ASP A 206 -25.31 12.63 -7.81
CA ASP A 206 -24.52 12.41 -6.61
C ASP A 206 -23.34 13.39 -6.54
N ALA A 207 -23.22 14.07 -5.39
CA ALA A 207 -22.06 14.88 -5.06
C ALA A 207 -20.81 14.00 -4.94
N ASN A 208 -19.63 14.54 -5.23
CA ASN A 208 -18.38 13.76 -5.23
C ASN A 208 -18.09 13.05 -3.89
N CYS A 209 -18.51 13.64 -2.77
CA CYS A 209 -18.33 13.07 -1.44
C CYS A 209 -19.27 11.90 -1.09
N CYS A 210 -20.40 11.80 -1.81
CA CYS A 210 -21.62 11.30 -1.20
C CYS A 210 -22.39 10.41 -2.18
N PRO A 211 -21.94 9.15 -2.36
CA PRO A 211 -22.64 8.21 -3.22
C PRO A 211 -23.98 7.80 -2.60
N SER A 212 -25.04 7.79 -3.40
CA SER A 212 -26.38 7.35 -2.97
C SER A 212 -26.52 5.83 -2.88
N GLN A 213 -25.54 5.09 -3.40
CA GLN A 213 -25.51 3.62 -3.38
C GLN A 213 -24.12 3.08 -3.07
N SER A 214 -24.06 1.83 -2.61
CA SER A 214 -22.82 1.05 -2.50
C SER A 214 -22.86 -0.13 -3.46
N LEU A 215 -21.72 -0.40 -4.12
CA LEU A 215 -21.46 -1.64 -4.84
C LEU A 215 -20.78 -2.60 -3.88
N LEU A 216 -21.43 -3.74 -3.63
CA LEU A 216 -20.87 -4.86 -2.89
C LEU A 216 -20.45 -5.95 -3.89
N VAL A 217 -19.26 -6.50 -3.72
CA VAL A 217 -18.76 -7.63 -4.52
C VAL A 217 -18.26 -8.73 -3.59
N ASP A 218 -18.50 -9.98 -3.98
CA ASP A 218 -17.79 -11.12 -3.41
C ASP A 218 -16.90 -11.70 -4.50
N LEU A 219 -15.64 -11.90 -4.15
CA LEU A 219 -14.59 -12.33 -5.06
C LEU A 219 -14.06 -13.71 -4.66
N SER A 220 -13.36 -14.33 -5.59
CA SER A 220 -12.55 -15.53 -5.34
C SER A 220 -11.17 -15.31 -5.91
N LEU A 221 -10.14 -15.79 -5.21
CA LEU A 221 -8.81 -15.94 -5.78
C LEU A 221 -8.73 -17.26 -6.56
N ARG A 222 -8.51 -17.19 -7.87
CA ARG A 222 -8.34 -18.35 -8.76
C ARG A 222 -6.99 -18.25 -9.46
N GLY A 223 -5.99 -18.98 -8.95
CA GLY A 223 -4.60 -18.73 -9.34
C GLY A 223 -4.23 -17.28 -9.01
N GLU A 224 -3.61 -16.59 -9.95
CA GLU A 224 -3.16 -15.20 -9.80
C GLU A 224 -4.25 -14.18 -10.17
N SER A 225 -5.54 -14.50 -9.98
CA SER A 225 -6.64 -13.61 -10.41
C SER A 225 -7.77 -13.55 -9.41
N LEU A 226 -8.18 -12.33 -9.04
CA LEU A 226 -9.44 -12.05 -8.35
C LEU A 226 -10.56 -12.06 -9.38
N VAL A 227 -11.48 -12.99 -9.23
CA VAL A 227 -12.64 -13.16 -10.10
C VAL A 227 -13.93 -12.82 -9.37
N LEU A 228 -14.89 -12.26 -10.09
CA LEU A 228 -16.20 -11.92 -9.57
C LEU A 228 -17.03 -13.20 -9.34
N LEU A 229 -17.54 -13.39 -8.12
CA LEU A 229 -18.53 -14.43 -7.83
C LEU A 229 -19.94 -13.87 -7.92
N ARG A 230 -20.17 -12.74 -7.25
CA ARG A 230 -21.45 -12.02 -7.23
C ARG A 230 -21.23 -10.54 -6.96
N GLN A 231 -22.20 -9.75 -7.35
CA GLN A 231 -22.28 -8.33 -7.09
C GLN A 231 -23.70 -7.91 -6.77
N SER A 232 -23.84 -6.88 -5.94
CA SER A 232 -25.13 -6.23 -5.66
C SER A 232 -24.92 -4.74 -5.46
N VAL A 233 -25.92 -3.96 -5.86
CA VAL A 233 -25.99 -2.53 -5.56
C VAL A 233 -27.06 -2.33 -4.50
N VAL A 234 -26.70 -1.65 -3.42
CA VAL A 234 -27.59 -1.35 -2.30
C VAL A 234 -27.66 0.15 -2.08
N ALA A 235 -28.79 0.66 -1.60
CA ALA A 235 -28.88 2.07 -1.22
C ALA A 235 -28.00 2.34 0.01
N THR A 236 -27.30 3.46 0.02
CA THR A 236 -26.57 3.93 1.21
C THR A 236 -27.61 4.41 2.24
N PRO A 237 -27.48 4.03 3.52
CA PRO A 237 -28.38 4.49 4.58
C PRO A 237 -28.33 6.01 4.80
#